data_AF-A0AAV8WAD1-F1
#
_entry.id   AF-A0AAV8WAD1-F1
#
_cell.length_a   1.000
_cell.length_b   1.000
_cell.length_c   1.000
_cell.angle_alpha   90.00
_cell.angle_beta   90.00
_cell.angle_gamma   90.00
#
_symmetry.space_group_name_H-M   'P 1'
#
loop_
_entity.id
_entity.type
_entity.pdbx_description
1 polymer ?
#
loop_
_entity_poly.entity_id
_entity_poly.type
_entity_poly.pdbx_seq_one_letter_code
_entity_poly.pdbx_strand_id
1 'polypeptide(L)'
;MDDAQAAADLKSDPNYIYITEEEQRSEWSYEATKELLKIYDEKSDLLDAGIITTQRKLWELTSKALAKKGFYYTGPQCENKWKALKRSYRNKLDRVQRLGSSKRPSPFEYEVSEILAKRPNESFIRSYTLKVDDFKNDDSFRKTKMNQSPGYSNDVKTEDSNAVDFKNVELVHEDSADGQTHEIIENGEPTYAVIDDTTQSALVQELGELKTNIMKHTKTQTQILQQVNEVQEKIVECLEKTVQGQEEAREIDKKRLEQQDEIVEQMKMQNELLEKLIERLS
;
A
#
# COMPACT_ATOMS: atom_id res chain seq x y z
N MET A 1 44.32 -10.07 20.55
CA MET A 1 43.85 -11.11 19.62
C MET A 1 42.57 -11.60 20.25
N ASP A 2 41.39 -11.29 19.69
CA ASP A 2 40.16 -12.12 19.80
C ASP A 2 38.85 -11.43 19.34
N ASP A 3 38.80 -10.11 19.09
CA ASP A 3 37.56 -9.50 18.58
C ASP A 3 37.46 -9.38 17.05
N ALA A 4 38.58 -9.52 16.33
CA ALA A 4 38.60 -9.44 14.87
C ALA A 4 38.20 -10.76 14.18
N GLN A 5 38.29 -11.89 14.89
CA GLN A 5 38.02 -13.21 14.33
C GLN A 5 36.52 -13.55 14.36
N ALA A 6 35.77 -13.07 15.35
CA ALA A 6 34.32 -13.30 15.47
C ALA A 6 33.50 -12.61 14.35
N ALA A 7 33.98 -11.49 13.81
CA ALA A 7 33.34 -10.79 12.69
C ALA A 7 33.62 -11.43 11.32
N ALA A 8 34.61 -12.33 11.23
CA ALA A 8 34.94 -13.06 10.01
C ALA A 8 34.07 -14.32 9.84
N ASP A 9 33.65 -14.94 10.94
CA ASP A 9 32.94 -16.23 10.90
C ASP A 9 31.45 -16.13 10.52
N LEU A 10 30.85 -14.94 10.60
CA LEU A 10 29.49 -14.70 10.07
C LEU A 10 29.45 -14.48 8.55
N LYS A 11 30.62 -14.37 7.88
CA LYS A 11 30.72 -14.18 6.42
C LYS A 11 30.69 -15.48 5.62
N SER A 12 30.53 -16.63 6.27
CA SER A 12 30.54 -17.95 5.62
C SER A 12 29.16 -18.57 5.40
N ASP A 13 28.07 -17.85 5.70
CA ASP A 13 26.73 -18.31 5.37
C ASP A 13 26.47 -18.08 3.87
N PRO A 14 26.30 -19.14 3.05
CA PRO A 14 26.12 -19.03 1.59
C PRO A 14 24.81 -18.31 1.17
N ASN A 15 24.02 -17.82 2.13
CA ASN A 15 22.76 -17.14 1.88
C ASN A 15 22.73 -15.65 2.29
N TYR A 16 23.87 -15.06 2.68
CA TYR A 16 23.95 -13.63 3.02
C TYR A 16 24.60 -12.81 1.90
N ILE A 17 23.77 -12.25 1.02
CA ILE A 17 24.21 -11.30 -0.02
C ILE A 17 24.14 -9.89 0.54
N TYR A 18 25.30 -9.27 0.78
CA TYR A 18 25.41 -7.84 1.02
C TYR A 18 25.03 -7.09 -0.25
N ILE A 19 23.83 -6.50 -0.30
CA ILE A 19 23.48 -5.54 -1.34
C ILE A 19 24.15 -4.21 -0.94
N THR A 20 25.39 -4.00 -1.36
CA THR A 20 26.14 -2.76 -1.13
C THR A 20 25.52 -1.60 -1.90
N GLU A 21 25.44 -0.42 -1.27
CA GLU A 21 24.85 0.81 -1.80
C GLU A 21 25.65 1.45 -2.95
N GLU A 22 26.80 0.86 -3.32
CA GLU A 22 27.71 1.41 -4.32
C GLU A 22 27.42 0.85 -5.74
N GLU A 23 26.70 1.69 -6.49
CA GLU A 23 27.07 2.04 -7.86
C GLU A 23 27.02 0.96 -8.96
N GLN A 24 26.20 -0.08 -8.81
CA GLN A 24 25.71 -0.79 -10.00
C GLN A 24 24.54 -0.02 -10.59
N ARG A 25 24.75 0.62 -11.76
CA ARG A 25 23.68 1.06 -12.67
C ARG A 25 22.83 -0.17 -12.98
N SER A 26 21.83 -0.42 -12.14
CA SER A 26 21.08 -1.66 -12.15
C SER A 26 20.10 -1.55 -13.32
N GLU A 27 20.52 -2.07 -14.47
CA GLU A 27 19.68 -2.12 -15.66
C GLU A 27 18.44 -2.96 -15.33
N TRP A 28 17.26 -2.35 -15.46
CA TRP A 28 16.01 -3.04 -15.18
C TRP A 28 15.63 -3.87 -16.39
N SER A 29 15.76 -5.18 -16.28
CA SER A 29 15.25 -6.10 -17.29
C SER A 29 13.71 -6.06 -17.33
N TYR A 30 13.14 -6.56 -18.44
CA TYR A 30 11.69 -6.70 -18.57
C TYR A 30 11.14 -7.61 -17.46
N GLU A 31 11.79 -8.74 -17.23
CA GLU A 31 11.42 -9.72 -16.19
C GLU A 31 11.51 -9.12 -14.79
N ALA A 32 12.60 -8.40 -14.47
CA ALA A 32 12.75 -7.72 -13.18
C ALA A 32 11.65 -6.68 -12.95
N THR A 33 11.29 -5.93 -13.99
CA THR A 33 10.22 -4.92 -13.90
C THR A 33 8.85 -5.57 -13.73
N LYS A 34 8.58 -6.66 -14.45
CA LYS A 34 7.34 -7.43 -14.32
C LYS A 34 7.20 -7.99 -12.90
N GLU A 35 8.29 -8.54 -12.37
CA GLU A 35 8.31 -9.13 -11.04
C GLU A 35 8.16 -8.07 -9.93
N LEU A 36 8.77 -6.89 -10.11
CA LEU A 36 8.56 -5.75 -9.23
C LEU A 36 7.08 -5.38 -9.15
N LEU A 37 6.38 -5.29 -10.29
CA LEU A 37 4.97 -4.91 -10.33
C LEU A 37 4.08 -5.92 -9.62
N LYS A 38 4.33 -7.22 -9.86
CA LYS A 38 3.60 -8.30 -9.19
C LYS A 38 3.80 -8.26 -7.67
N ILE A 39 5.05 -8.20 -7.21
CA ILE A 39 5.36 -8.15 -5.78
C ILE A 39 4.80 -6.87 -5.16
N TYR A 40 4.90 -5.73 -5.85
CA TYR A 40 4.34 -4.48 -5.36
C TYR A 40 2.82 -4.60 -5.14
N ASP A 41 2.07 -5.18 -6.08
CA ASP A 41 0.63 -5.36 -5.93
C ASP A 41 0.31 -6.20 -4.69
N GLU A 42 0.98 -7.36 -4.53
CA GLU A 42 0.82 -8.23 -3.37
C GLU A 42 1.17 -7.53 -2.04
N LYS A 43 2.24 -6.74 -2.00
CA LYS A 43 2.65 -6.03 -0.77
C LYS A 43 1.78 -4.80 -0.49
N SER A 44 1.21 -4.19 -1.51
CA SER A 44 0.29 -3.08 -1.35
C SER A 44 -1.04 -3.56 -0.77
N ASP A 45 -1.50 -4.76 -1.10
CA ASP A 45 -2.67 -5.38 -0.42
C ASP A 45 -2.42 -5.58 1.07
N LEU A 46 -1.19 -5.95 1.47
CA LEU A 46 -0.82 -6.07 2.88
C LEU A 46 -0.78 -4.70 3.59
N LEU A 47 -0.45 -3.63 2.87
CA LEU A 47 -0.48 -2.25 3.40
C LEU A 47 -1.92 -1.80 3.61
N ASP A 48 -2.78 -2.07 2.63
CA ASP A 48 -4.20 -1.73 2.69
C ASP A 48 -4.91 -2.54 3.80
N ALA A 49 -4.52 -3.79 4.02
CA ALA A 49 -4.97 -4.63 5.13
C ALA A 49 -4.39 -4.23 6.50
N GLY A 50 -3.48 -3.25 6.56
CA GLY A 50 -2.84 -2.78 7.79
C GLY A 50 -1.81 -3.75 8.40
N ILE A 51 -1.46 -4.84 7.70
CA ILE A 51 -0.46 -5.83 8.15
C ILE A 51 0.94 -5.22 8.13
N ILE A 52 1.24 -4.41 7.11
CA ILE A 52 2.43 -3.55 7.09
C ILE A 52 1.99 -2.11 7.31
N THR A 53 2.75 -1.37 8.12
CA THR A 53 2.33 -0.04 8.61
C THR A 53 2.92 1.12 7.81
N THR A 54 3.95 0.88 6.99
CA THR A 54 4.66 1.95 6.28
C THR A 54 5.06 1.57 4.86
N GLN A 55 5.06 2.56 3.97
CA GLN A 55 5.58 2.42 2.61
C GLN A 55 7.06 2.04 2.59
N ARG A 56 7.86 2.53 3.56
CA ARG A 56 9.26 2.10 3.72
C ARG A 56 9.34 0.59 3.88
N LYS A 57 8.48 0.01 4.73
CA LYS A 57 8.47 -1.43 4.96
C LYS A 57 8.05 -2.21 3.72
N LEU A 58 7.10 -1.69 2.96
CA LEU A 58 6.71 -2.25 1.66
C LEU A 58 7.94 -2.39 0.76
N TRP A 59 8.72 -1.32 0.57
CA TRP A 59 9.89 -1.34 -0.31
C TRP A 59 11.01 -2.26 0.17
N GLU A 60 11.24 -2.35 1.47
CA GLU A 60 12.19 -3.32 2.05
C GLU A 60 11.76 -4.76 1.74
N LEU A 61 10.48 -5.09 1.93
CA LEU A 61 9.96 -6.43 1.67
C LEU A 61 9.99 -6.76 0.17
N THR A 62 9.68 -5.79 -0.68
CA THR A 62 9.74 -5.92 -2.14
C THR A 62 11.17 -6.19 -2.60
N SER A 63 12.14 -5.43 -2.09
CA SER A 63 13.57 -5.63 -2.35
C SER A 63 14.03 -7.05 -1.96
N LYS A 64 13.67 -7.51 -0.75
CA LYS A 64 13.98 -8.87 -0.30
C LYS A 64 13.31 -9.95 -1.15
N ALA A 65 12.07 -9.74 -1.58
CA ALA A 65 11.35 -10.69 -2.42
C ALA A 65 11.93 -10.76 -3.85
N LEU A 66 12.40 -9.64 -4.40
CA LEU A 66 13.12 -9.60 -5.68
C LEU A 66 14.47 -10.31 -5.59
N ALA A 67 15.23 -10.09 -4.49
CA ALA A 67 16.52 -10.74 -4.29
C ALA A 67 16.39 -12.27 -4.27
N LYS A 68 15.32 -12.81 -3.65
CA LYS A 68 15.01 -14.25 -3.67
C LYS A 68 14.75 -14.81 -5.08
N LYS A 69 14.37 -13.96 -6.02
CA LYS A 69 14.13 -14.32 -7.44
C LYS A 69 15.35 -14.06 -8.32
N GLY A 70 16.50 -13.72 -7.72
CA GLY A 70 17.75 -13.43 -8.43
C GLY A 70 17.88 -11.99 -8.91
N PHE A 71 16.97 -11.09 -8.52
CA PHE A 71 16.99 -9.68 -8.90
C PHE A 71 17.41 -8.80 -7.72
N TYR A 72 18.62 -8.26 -7.77
CA TYR A 72 19.20 -7.49 -6.66
C TYR A 72 18.94 -6.00 -6.84
N TYR A 73 17.93 -5.49 -6.14
CA TYR A 73 17.60 -4.06 -6.10
C TYR A 73 17.31 -3.64 -4.67
N THR A 74 17.77 -2.47 -4.26
CA THR A 74 17.46 -1.88 -2.94
C THR A 74 16.02 -1.37 -2.90
N GLY A 75 15.47 -1.19 -1.69
CA GLY A 75 14.14 -0.61 -1.50
C GLY A 75 13.95 0.73 -2.23
N PRO A 76 14.87 1.70 -2.08
CA PRO A 76 14.81 2.97 -2.81
C PRO A 76 14.87 2.82 -4.33
N GLN A 77 15.64 1.86 -4.86
CA GLN A 77 15.66 1.58 -6.30
C GLN A 77 14.31 1.05 -6.80
N CYS A 78 13.68 0.15 -6.04
CA CYS A 78 12.34 -0.36 -6.33
C CYS A 78 11.30 0.77 -6.33
N GLU A 79 11.34 1.62 -5.31
CA GLU A 79 10.45 2.78 -5.20
C GLU A 79 10.60 3.74 -6.39
N ASN A 80 11.85 4.09 -6.73
CA ASN A 80 12.14 4.98 -7.85
C ASN A 80 11.67 4.40 -9.18
N LYS A 81 11.86 3.09 -9.39
CA LYS A 81 11.36 2.40 -10.58
C LYS A 81 9.83 2.46 -10.67
N TRP A 82 9.13 2.18 -9.57
CA TRP A 82 7.67 2.30 -9.52
C TRP A 82 7.19 3.73 -9.81
N LYS A 83 7.82 4.74 -9.20
CA LYS A 83 7.52 6.16 -9.48
C LYS A 83 7.72 6.50 -10.96
N ALA A 84 8.78 5.98 -11.58
CA ALA A 84 9.05 6.19 -13.00
C ALA A 84 7.98 5.53 -13.90
N LEU A 85 7.54 4.31 -13.57
CA LEU A 85 6.45 3.61 -14.28
C LEU A 85 5.14 4.38 -14.18
N LYS A 86 4.77 4.83 -12.97
CA LYS A 86 3.59 5.68 -12.76
C LYS A 86 3.66 6.97 -13.58
N ARG A 87 4.81 7.64 -13.62
CA ARG A 87 5.00 8.86 -14.42
C ARG A 87 4.86 8.60 -15.92
N SER A 88 5.45 7.51 -16.43
CA SER A 88 5.32 7.11 -17.84
C SER A 88 3.86 6.87 -18.22
N TYR A 89 3.12 6.16 -17.37
CA TYR A 89 1.69 5.89 -17.56
C TYR A 89 0.87 7.19 -17.59
N ARG A 90 1.08 8.11 -16.64
CA ARG A 90 0.41 9.43 -16.63
C ARG A 90 0.70 10.25 -17.88
N ASN A 91 1.99 10.39 -18.25
CA ASN A 91 2.39 11.11 -19.45
C ASN A 91 1.77 10.52 -20.73
N LYS A 92 1.49 9.21 -20.73
CA LYS A 92 0.76 8.56 -21.82
C LYS A 92 -0.70 9.03 -21.83
N LEU A 93 -1.40 8.95 -20.70
CA LEU A 93 -2.80 9.38 -20.59
C LEU A 93 -2.98 10.85 -20.97
N ASP A 94 -2.11 11.74 -20.48
CA ASP A 94 -2.13 13.17 -20.82
C ASP A 94 -1.95 13.40 -22.32
N ARG A 95 -1.10 12.58 -22.96
CA ARG A 95 -0.89 12.63 -24.41
C ARG A 95 -2.12 12.15 -25.18
N VAL A 96 -2.76 11.07 -24.73
CA VAL A 96 -4.02 10.58 -25.33
C VAL A 96 -5.10 11.66 -25.22
N GLN A 97 -5.23 12.30 -24.06
CA GLN A 97 -6.20 13.38 -23.84
C GLN A 97 -5.94 14.57 -24.76
N ARG A 98 -4.69 15.04 -24.85
CA ARG A 98 -4.34 16.23 -25.63
C ARG A 98 -4.36 16.01 -27.14
N LEU A 99 -3.95 14.83 -27.62
CA LEU A 99 -3.72 14.57 -29.04
C LEU A 99 -4.73 13.57 -29.64
N GLY A 100 -5.70 13.10 -28.85
CA GLY A 100 -6.72 12.12 -29.25
C GLY A 100 -6.17 10.72 -29.56
N SER A 101 -4.85 10.50 -29.44
CA SER A 101 -4.23 9.20 -29.70
C SER A 101 -2.84 9.11 -29.11
N SER A 102 -2.52 7.97 -28.51
CA SER A 102 -1.13 7.56 -28.29
C SER A 102 -0.74 6.51 -29.32
N LYS A 103 0.11 6.86 -30.28
CA LYS A 103 0.64 5.92 -31.28
C LYS A 103 1.63 4.89 -30.72
N ARG A 104 1.97 4.95 -29.43
CA ARG A 104 2.96 4.07 -28.81
C ARG A 104 2.38 3.40 -27.56
N PRO A 105 2.27 2.06 -27.53
CA PRO A 105 1.99 1.34 -26.29
C PRO A 105 3.13 1.60 -25.30
N SER A 106 2.80 1.86 -24.04
CA SER A 106 3.81 1.93 -22.99
C SER A 106 4.06 0.51 -22.50
N PRO A 107 5.32 0.06 -22.34
CA PRO A 107 5.59 -1.18 -21.62
C PRO A 107 4.93 -1.15 -20.23
N PHE A 108 4.37 -2.29 -19.83
CA PHE A 108 3.70 -2.52 -18.54
C PHE A 108 2.46 -1.67 -18.25
N GLU A 109 1.83 -1.12 -19.29
CA GLU A 109 0.66 -0.27 -19.13
C GLU A 109 -0.51 -0.98 -18.44
N TYR A 110 -0.78 -2.22 -18.85
CA TYR A 110 -1.88 -3.00 -18.30
C TYR A 110 -1.67 -3.23 -16.80
N GLU A 111 -0.50 -3.73 -16.43
CA GLU A 111 -0.12 -4.02 -15.05
C GLU A 111 -0.17 -2.76 -14.17
N VAL A 112 0.38 -1.64 -14.66
CA VAL A 112 0.32 -0.37 -13.91
C VAL A 112 -1.12 0.14 -13.79
N SER A 113 -1.93 0.02 -14.84
CA SER A 113 -3.33 0.45 -14.80
C SER A 113 -4.16 -0.37 -13.81
N GLU A 114 -3.94 -1.69 -13.77
CA GLU A 114 -4.63 -2.61 -12.88
C GLU A 114 -4.31 -2.31 -11.41
N ILE A 115 -3.02 -2.15 -11.08
CA ILE A 115 -2.56 -1.82 -9.72
C ILE A 115 -3.15 -0.48 -9.26
N LEU A 116 -3.19 0.52 -10.15
CA LEU A 116 -3.75 1.84 -9.82
C LEU A 116 -5.28 1.83 -9.72
N ALA A 117 -5.96 0.98 -10.47
CA ALA A 117 -7.42 0.84 -10.39
C ALA A 117 -7.88 0.27 -9.04
N LYS A 118 -7.10 -0.66 -8.46
CA LYS A 118 -7.35 -1.21 -7.11
C LYS A 118 -7.19 -0.17 -6.00
N ARG A 119 -6.37 0.87 -6.23
CA ARG A 119 -5.96 1.84 -5.19
C ARG A 119 -6.21 3.28 -5.64
N PRO A 120 -7.47 3.74 -5.60
CA PRO A 120 -7.83 5.07 -6.09
C PRO A 120 -7.14 6.21 -5.34
N ASN A 121 -6.68 6.00 -4.10
CA ASN A 121 -5.93 7.00 -3.33
C ASN A 121 -4.46 7.13 -3.78
N GLU A 122 -3.85 6.05 -4.29
CA GLU A 122 -2.53 6.11 -4.95
C GLU A 122 -2.63 6.57 -6.40
N SER A 123 -3.80 6.34 -6.99
CA SER A 123 -4.26 7.04 -8.17
C SER A 123 -4.49 8.50 -7.78
N PHE A 124 -3.44 9.34 -7.84
CA PHE A 124 -3.60 10.81 -7.91
C PHE A 124 -4.28 11.25 -9.23
N ILE A 125 -5.19 10.42 -9.74
CA ILE A 125 -6.12 10.57 -10.86
C ILE A 125 -7.28 11.45 -10.35
N ARG A 126 -6.98 12.53 -9.63
CA ARG A 126 -8.00 13.36 -8.95
C ARG A 126 -8.69 14.36 -9.89
N SER A 127 -8.47 14.32 -11.20
CA SER A 127 -9.08 15.31 -12.13
C SER A 127 -9.21 14.81 -13.57
N TYR A 128 -9.83 13.65 -13.80
CA TYR A 128 -10.38 13.32 -15.13
C TYR A 128 -11.76 13.95 -15.35
N THR A 129 -12.33 14.58 -14.31
CA THR A 129 -13.47 15.49 -14.43
C THR A 129 -12.97 16.93 -14.56
N LEU A 130 -12.94 17.42 -15.79
CA LEU A 130 -13.04 18.82 -16.21
C LEU A 130 -12.83 19.89 -15.12
N LYS A 131 -11.64 20.50 -15.11
CA LYS A 131 -11.49 21.96 -15.05
C LYS A 131 -10.38 22.38 -16.01
N VAL A 132 -10.80 23.06 -17.07
CA VAL A 132 -9.96 23.94 -17.85
C VAL A 132 -9.48 25.05 -16.91
N ASP A 133 -8.26 25.53 -17.11
CA ASP A 133 -7.58 26.61 -16.36
C ASP A 133 -6.72 26.18 -15.17
N ASP A 134 -5.48 25.74 -15.47
CA ASP A 134 -4.28 26.44 -14.99
C ASP A 134 -3.03 25.87 -15.69
N PHE A 135 -2.67 26.48 -16.82
CA PHE A 135 -1.37 26.27 -17.44
C PHE A 135 -0.33 27.11 -16.68
N LYS A 136 0.42 26.47 -15.77
CA LYS A 136 1.80 26.90 -15.48
C LYS A 136 2.75 25.93 -16.16
N ASN A 137 3.20 26.35 -17.35
CA ASN A 137 4.37 25.81 -18.02
C ASN A 137 5.58 26.01 -17.10
N ASP A 138 6.07 24.94 -16.48
CA ASP A 138 7.45 24.86 -16.04
C ASP A 138 8.22 24.09 -17.11
N ASP A 139 8.78 24.85 -18.06
CA ASP A 139 9.54 24.35 -19.21
C ASP A 139 11.04 24.21 -18.86
N SER A 140 11.36 23.90 -17.61
CA SER A 140 12.74 23.83 -17.11
C SER A 140 13.35 22.43 -17.02
N PHE A 141 12.93 21.43 -17.80
CA PHE A 141 13.72 20.18 -17.89
C PHE A 141 13.55 19.41 -19.22
N ARG A 142 13.62 20.13 -20.36
CA ARG A 142 13.78 19.49 -21.68
C ARG A 142 15.24 19.47 -22.13
N LYS A 143 16.07 18.69 -21.43
CA LYS A 143 17.17 17.92 -22.06
C LYS A 143 17.77 16.96 -21.03
N THR A 144 17.35 15.71 -21.08
CA THR A 144 18.24 14.63 -20.64
C THR A 144 18.16 13.56 -21.72
N LYS A 145 19.13 13.62 -22.63
CA LYS A 145 19.45 12.48 -23.47
C LYS A 145 19.77 11.33 -22.54
N MET A 146 19.12 10.19 -22.76
CA MET A 146 19.54 8.91 -22.18
C MET A 146 21.06 8.77 -22.36
N ASN A 147 21.76 8.53 -21.25
CA ASN A 147 23.14 8.08 -21.15
C ASN A 147 24.31 9.07 -21.17
N GLN A 148 24.32 10.19 -20.42
CA GLN A 148 25.58 10.78 -19.88
C GLN A 148 25.43 11.44 -18.50
N SER A 149 26.55 11.43 -17.74
CA SER A 149 26.71 11.62 -16.29
C SER A 149 26.74 13.08 -15.81
N PRO A 150 26.26 13.41 -14.59
CA PRO A 150 26.67 14.59 -13.86
C PRO A 150 27.72 14.26 -12.79
N GLY A 151 28.88 14.91 -12.93
CA GLY A 151 29.97 14.87 -11.97
C GLY A 151 29.64 15.52 -10.63
N TYR A 152 30.39 15.06 -9.64
CA TYR A 152 30.51 15.54 -8.28
C TYR A 152 30.94 17.01 -8.23
N SER A 153 30.34 17.81 -7.33
CA SER A 153 31.02 18.98 -6.76
C SER A 153 30.68 19.07 -5.29
N ASN A 154 31.71 18.90 -4.47
CA ASN A 154 31.73 19.15 -3.03
C ASN A 154 31.42 20.62 -2.75
N ASP A 155 30.72 20.89 -1.65
CA ASP A 155 31.18 21.91 -0.70
C ASP A 155 30.57 21.70 0.69
N VAL A 156 31.48 21.67 1.65
CA VAL A 156 31.33 21.52 3.10
C VAL A 156 31.17 22.90 3.73
N LYS A 157 30.34 23.00 4.79
CA LYS A 157 30.55 23.71 6.09
C LYS A 157 29.30 23.51 6.98
N THR A 158 29.36 22.76 8.09
CA THR A 158 29.58 23.21 9.52
C THR A 158 28.73 24.42 9.91
N GLU A 159 27.97 24.53 11.01
CA GLU A 159 27.74 23.88 12.32
C GLU A 159 26.20 24.06 12.61
N ASP A 160 25.47 23.45 13.56
CA ASP A 160 25.70 23.38 15.00
C ASP A 160 24.59 22.54 15.70
N SER A 161 25.02 21.69 16.65
CA SER A 161 24.45 21.35 17.96
C SER A 161 22.93 21.28 18.24
N ASN A 162 22.39 20.07 18.50
CA ASN A 162 22.11 19.59 19.87
C ASN A 162 21.33 18.26 19.88
N ALA A 163 21.94 17.25 20.51
CA ALA A 163 21.35 15.98 20.87
C ALA A 163 20.81 16.05 22.30
N VAL A 164 19.66 15.41 22.56
CA VAL A 164 19.34 14.91 23.90
C VAL A 164 18.66 13.55 23.77
N ASP A 165 19.37 12.56 24.28
CA ASP A 165 18.99 11.17 24.51
C ASP A 165 18.50 11.04 25.96
N PHE A 166 17.38 10.35 26.20
CA PHE A 166 17.08 9.76 27.50
C PHE A 166 16.24 8.50 27.30
N LYS A 167 16.93 7.35 27.36
CA LYS A 167 16.36 6.06 27.81
C LYS A 167 16.23 6.08 29.33
N ASN A 168 15.02 5.82 29.85
CA ASN A 168 14.77 4.91 30.97
C ASN A 168 13.27 4.91 31.32
N VAL A 169 12.56 3.85 30.93
CA VAL A 169 11.38 3.39 31.68
C VAL A 169 11.53 1.88 31.79
N GLU A 170 11.99 1.44 32.95
CA GLU A 170 12.04 0.04 33.36
C GLU A 170 10.69 -0.35 33.97
N LEU A 171 10.31 -1.58 33.68
CA LEU A 171 9.06 -2.26 33.99
C LEU A 171 8.90 -2.60 35.48
N VAL A 172 7.69 -2.47 36.01
CA VAL A 172 7.08 -3.45 36.94
C VAL A 172 5.55 -3.32 36.79
N HIS A 173 4.87 -4.21 36.07
CA HIS A 173 4.22 -5.45 36.53
C HIS A 173 3.21 -5.28 37.67
N GLU A 174 2.02 -5.80 37.34
CA GLU A 174 0.76 -5.87 38.07
C GLU A 174 0.87 -6.64 39.38
N ASP A 175 0.09 -6.25 40.40
CA ASP A 175 -0.63 -7.22 41.24
C ASP A 175 -1.84 -6.57 41.92
N SER A 176 -3.00 -7.18 41.63
CA SER A 176 -4.27 -7.32 42.37
C SER A 176 -4.71 -6.28 43.41
N ALA A 177 -5.89 -5.72 43.12
CA ALA A 177 -6.82 -5.24 44.13
C ALA A 177 -7.56 -6.42 44.78
N ASP A 178 -7.46 -6.53 46.10
CA ASP A 178 -8.52 -7.11 46.93
C ASP A 178 -8.73 -6.20 48.14
N GLY A 179 -9.97 -5.75 48.32
CA GLY A 179 -10.36 -4.88 49.42
C GLY A 179 -10.60 -5.68 50.70
N GLN A 180 -10.18 -5.14 51.84
CA GLN A 180 -10.83 -5.45 53.11
C GLN A 180 -10.63 -4.34 54.14
N THR A 181 -11.75 -3.90 54.70
CA THR A 181 -11.92 -3.02 55.86
C THR A 181 -11.30 -3.59 57.12
N HIS A 182 -10.68 -2.77 57.98
CA HIS A 182 -10.81 -2.87 59.44
C HIS A 182 -10.32 -1.62 60.18
N GLU A 183 -10.80 -1.52 61.42
CA GLU A 183 -11.11 -0.35 62.24
C GLU A 183 -9.94 0.31 63.01
N ILE A 184 -10.09 1.64 63.21
CA ILE A 184 -9.91 2.47 64.42
C ILE A 184 -8.81 2.07 65.44
N ILE A 185 -7.91 3.02 65.79
CA ILE A 185 -7.72 3.61 67.15
C ILE A 185 -6.44 4.51 67.22
N GLU A 186 -6.62 5.64 67.93
CA GLU A 186 -5.66 6.49 68.68
C GLU A 186 -4.67 7.46 68.00
N ASN A 187 -4.99 8.74 68.19
CA ASN A 187 -4.12 9.75 68.81
C ASN A 187 -2.71 9.95 68.24
N GLY A 188 -2.65 10.78 67.21
CA GLY A 188 -1.49 11.61 66.90
C GLY A 188 -1.94 12.65 65.89
N GLU A 189 -1.91 13.94 66.25
CA GLU A 189 -2.11 15.03 65.30
C GLU A 189 -1.22 14.82 64.08
N PRO A 190 -1.76 14.60 62.86
CA PRO A 190 -0.97 14.81 61.69
C PRO A 190 -1.03 16.31 61.44
N THR A 191 0.05 17.00 61.82
CA THR A 191 0.42 18.33 61.35
C THR A 191 -0.17 18.57 59.96
N TYR A 192 -1.18 19.42 59.89
CA TYR A 192 -1.78 19.83 58.63
C TYR A 192 -0.72 20.68 57.94
N ALA A 193 0.12 20.03 57.13
CA ALA A 193 0.85 20.75 56.11
C ALA A 193 -0.24 21.40 55.26
N VAL A 194 -0.36 22.72 55.38
CA VAL A 194 -1.17 23.53 54.48
C VAL A 194 -0.57 23.29 53.09
N ILE A 195 -1.15 22.32 52.38
CA ILE A 195 -0.92 22.14 50.97
C ILE A 195 -1.41 23.44 50.36
N ASP A 196 -0.48 24.22 49.84
CA ASP A 196 -0.73 25.49 49.17
C ASP A 196 -1.93 25.31 48.21
N ASP A 197 -2.98 26.11 48.39
CA ASP A 197 -4.23 26.13 47.61
C ASP A 197 -3.96 26.09 46.09
N THR A 198 -2.80 26.61 45.70
CA THR A 198 -2.26 26.62 44.35
C THR A 198 -2.09 25.21 43.74
N THR A 199 -1.72 24.21 44.53
CA THR A 199 -1.43 22.84 44.02
C THR A 199 -2.69 21.98 43.85
N GLN A 200 -3.69 22.11 44.74
CA GLN A 200 -5.01 21.49 44.54
C GLN A 200 -5.72 22.11 43.34
N SER A 201 -5.61 23.42 43.14
CA SER A 201 -6.17 24.12 41.98
C SER A 201 -5.55 23.64 40.66
N ALA A 202 -4.24 23.43 40.61
CA ALA A 202 -3.54 22.90 39.43
C ALA A 202 -3.99 21.47 39.06
N LEU A 203 -4.12 20.57 40.04
CA LEU A 203 -4.62 19.21 39.79
C LEU A 203 -6.06 19.19 39.29
N VAL A 204 -6.92 20.08 39.80
CA VAL A 204 -8.31 20.23 39.33
C VAL A 204 -8.35 20.75 37.88
N GLN A 205 -7.45 21.67 37.52
CA GLN A 205 -7.31 22.16 36.17
C GLN A 205 -6.86 21.04 35.20
N GLU A 206 -5.83 20.28 35.56
CA GLU A 206 -5.34 19.14 34.76
C GLU A 206 -6.41 18.06 34.56
N LEU A 207 -7.21 17.76 35.60
CA LEU A 207 -8.36 16.86 35.50
C LEU A 207 -9.45 17.40 34.56
N GLY A 208 -9.67 18.72 34.58
CA GLY A 208 -10.55 19.41 33.63
C GLY A 208 -10.07 19.25 32.19
N GLU A 209 -8.78 19.48 31.95
CA GLU A 209 -8.14 19.32 30.64
C GLU A 209 -8.22 17.87 30.14
N LEU A 210 -7.89 16.90 31.00
CA LEU A 210 -7.98 15.47 30.69
C LEU A 210 -9.41 15.06 30.33
N LYS A 211 -10.42 15.53 31.07
CA LYS A 211 -11.83 15.29 30.75
C LYS A 211 -12.20 15.84 29.37
N THR A 212 -11.76 17.05 29.02
CA THR A 212 -12.03 17.61 27.68
C THR A 212 -11.34 16.80 26.58
N ASN A 213 -10.13 16.29 26.84
CA ASN A 213 -9.40 15.47 25.89
C ASN A 213 -10.08 14.10 25.69
N ILE A 214 -10.54 13.45 26.77
CA ILE A 214 -11.32 12.21 26.69
C ILE A 214 -12.61 12.42 25.91
N MET A 215 -13.32 13.53 26.16
CA MET A 215 -14.56 13.84 25.41
C MET A 215 -14.28 14.08 23.92
N LYS A 216 -13.21 14.81 23.58
CA LYS A 216 -12.78 15.00 22.18
C LYS A 216 -12.40 13.67 21.53
N HIS A 217 -11.59 12.86 22.19
CA HIS A 217 -11.19 11.54 21.71
C HIS A 217 -12.40 10.65 21.46
N THR A 218 -13.33 10.56 22.42
CA THR A 218 -14.57 9.77 22.29
C THR A 218 -15.40 10.25 21.11
N LYS A 219 -15.53 11.57 20.91
CA LYS A 219 -16.24 12.14 19.75
C LYS A 219 -15.59 11.73 18.44
N THR A 220 -14.26 11.82 18.34
CA THR A 220 -13.50 11.39 17.16
C THR A 220 -13.65 9.89 16.92
N GLN A 221 -13.61 9.07 17.97
CA GLN A 221 -13.79 7.62 17.89
C GLN A 221 -15.18 7.25 17.35
N THR A 222 -16.24 7.90 17.84
CA THR A 222 -17.60 7.69 17.31
C THR A 222 -17.72 8.11 15.84
N GLN A 223 -17.04 9.19 15.45
CA GLN A 223 -17.06 9.66 14.06
C GLN A 223 -16.32 8.69 13.12
N ILE A 224 -15.20 8.11 13.56
CA ILE A 224 -14.50 7.07 12.81
C ILE A 224 -15.39 5.84 12.66
N LEU A 225 -16.06 5.40 13.73
CA LEU A 225 -16.97 4.26 13.69
C LEU A 225 -18.12 4.49 12.68
N GLN A 226 -18.66 5.70 12.64
CA GLN A 226 -19.70 6.05 11.67
C GLN A 226 -19.19 6.01 10.22
N GLN A 227 -17.97 6.50 9.96
CA GLN A 227 -17.34 6.41 8.64
C GLN A 227 -17.06 4.95 8.23
N VAL A 228 -16.63 4.12 9.18
CA VAL A 228 -16.41 2.69 8.93
C VAL A 228 -17.72 2.00 8.54
N ASN A 229 -18.81 2.26 9.26
CA ASN A 229 -20.12 1.69 8.92
C ASN A 229 -20.60 2.14 7.52
N GLU A 230 -20.44 3.41 7.16
CA GLU A 230 -20.81 3.91 5.83
C GLU A 230 -20.00 3.23 4.71
N VAL A 231 -18.70 3.00 4.94
CA VAL A 231 -17.85 2.28 3.99
C VAL A 231 -18.25 0.81 3.89
N GLN A 232 -18.60 0.17 5.01
CA GLN A 232 -19.10 -1.21 5.03
C GLN A 232 -20.39 -1.36 4.22
N GLU A 233 -21.35 -0.44 4.37
CA GLU A 233 -22.59 -0.44 3.57
C GLU A 233 -22.31 -0.34 2.06
N LYS A 234 -21.39 0.54 1.66
CA LYS A 234 -20.97 0.68 0.25
C LYS A 234 -20.29 -0.58 -0.29
N ILE A 235 -19.50 -1.27 0.53
CA ILE A 235 -18.87 -2.55 0.15
C ILE A 235 -19.95 -3.60 -0.09
N VAL A 236 -20.92 -3.72 0.81
CA VAL A 236 -22.02 -4.69 0.67
C VAL A 236 -22.81 -4.42 -0.63
N GLU A 237 -23.20 -3.18 -0.89
CA GLU A 237 -23.92 -2.81 -2.11
C GLU A 237 -23.12 -3.14 -3.39
N CYS A 238 -21.80 -2.94 -3.37
CA CYS A 238 -20.93 -3.27 -4.50
C CYS A 238 -20.83 -4.78 -4.75
N LEU A 239 -20.76 -5.57 -3.67
CA LEU A 239 -20.74 -7.03 -3.75
C LEU A 239 -22.07 -7.57 -4.30
N GLU A 240 -23.20 -7.05 -3.83
CA GLU A 240 -24.53 -7.43 -4.33
C GLU A 240 -24.67 -7.19 -5.85
N LYS A 241 -24.26 -6.01 -6.33
CA LYS A 241 -24.25 -5.69 -7.77
C LYS A 241 -23.35 -6.63 -8.57
N THR A 242 -22.21 -7.03 -8.00
CA THR A 242 -21.27 -7.96 -8.64
C THR A 242 -21.90 -9.35 -8.78
N VAL A 243 -22.52 -9.85 -7.71
CA VAL A 243 -23.22 -11.15 -7.72
C VAL A 243 -24.38 -11.14 -8.73
N GLN A 244 -25.16 -10.06 -8.77
CA GLN A 244 -26.25 -9.92 -9.73
C GLN A 244 -25.75 -9.93 -11.18
N GLY A 245 -24.69 -9.19 -11.48
CA GLY A 245 -24.09 -9.18 -12.82
C GLY A 245 -23.53 -10.55 -13.24
N GLN A 246 -22.98 -11.32 -12.29
CA GLN A 246 -22.53 -12.68 -12.55
C GLN A 246 -23.70 -13.63 -12.86
N GLU A 247 -24.81 -13.51 -12.15
CA GLU A 247 -26.00 -14.34 -12.40
C GLU A 247 -26.63 -14.02 -13.77
N GLU A 248 -26.73 -12.74 -14.13
CA GLU A 248 -27.20 -12.32 -15.45
C GLU A 248 -26.29 -12.86 -16.57
N ALA A 249 -24.97 -12.81 -16.40
CA ALA A 249 -24.02 -13.38 -17.36
C ALA A 249 -24.19 -14.91 -17.49
N ARG A 250 -24.36 -15.61 -16.35
CA ARG A 250 -24.60 -17.06 -16.32
C ARG A 250 -25.89 -17.44 -17.07
N GLU A 251 -26.95 -16.65 -16.90
CA GLU A 251 -28.22 -16.90 -17.58
C GLU A 251 -28.12 -16.65 -19.09
N ILE A 252 -27.33 -15.65 -19.52
CA ILE A 252 -27.04 -15.43 -20.95
C ILE A 252 -26.27 -16.61 -21.53
N ASP A 253 -25.24 -17.10 -20.85
CA ASP A 253 -24.44 -18.23 -21.31
C ASP A 253 -25.25 -19.53 -21.37
N LYS A 254 -26.15 -19.75 -20.40
CA LYS A 254 -27.09 -20.87 -20.42
C LYS A 254 -27.99 -20.84 -21.66
N LYS A 255 -28.58 -19.68 -21.98
CA LYS A 255 -29.42 -19.52 -23.19
C LYS A 255 -28.63 -19.73 -24.47
N ARG A 256 -27.37 -19.29 -24.52
CA ARG A 256 -26.48 -19.54 -25.68
C ARG A 256 -26.19 -21.02 -25.86
N LEU A 257 -25.98 -21.76 -24.77
CA LEU A 257 -25.76 -23.19 -24.82
C LEU A 257 -27.00 -23.93 -25.32
N GLU A 258 -28.19 -23.59 -24.80
CA GLU A 258 -29.46 -24.15 -25.27
C GLU A 258 -29.68 -23.91 -26.77
N GLN A 259 -29.35 -22.72 -27.28
CA GLN A 259 -29.41 -22.42 -28.72
C GLN A 259 -28.40 -23.24 -29.53
N GLN A 260 -27.18 -23.45 -29.03
CA GLN A 260 -26.18 -24.28 -29.69
C GLN A 260 -26.63 -25.74 -29.76
N ASP A 261 -27.19 -26.28 -28.68
CA ASP A 261 -27.72 -27.64 -28.64
C ASP A 261 -28.86 -27.82 -29.65
N GLU A 262 -29.77 -26.84 -29.78
CA GLU A 262 -30.84 -26.87 -30.77
C GLU A 262 -30.28 -26.89 -32.21
N ILE A 263 -29.28 -26.06 -32.52
CA ILE A 263 -28.62 -26.04 -33.84
C ILE A 263 -27.97 -27.41 -34.13
N VAL A 264 -27.30 -27.99 -33.15
CA VAL A 264 -26.64 -29.30 -33.30
C VAL A 264 -27.66 -30.40 -33.56
N GLU A 265 -28.78 -30.41 -32.83
CA GLU A 265 -29.86 -31.39 -33.07
C GLU A 265 -30.50 -31.22 -34.45
N GLN A 266 -30.72 -29.98 -34.91
CA GLN A 266 -31.18 -29.72 -36.27
C GLN A 266 -30.19 -30.25 -37.31
N MET A 267 -28.89 -30.03 -37.11
CA MET A 267 -27.84 -30.51 -38.02
C MET A 267 -27.78 -32.04 -38.05
N LYS A 268 -27.93 -32.72 -36.92
CA LYS A 268 -28.01 -34.19 -36.85
C LYS A 268 -29.19 -34.72 -37.65
N MET A 269 -30.37 -34.12 -37.47
CA MET A 269 -31.58 -34.51 -38.21
C MET A 269 -31.41 -34.33 -39.73
N GLN A 270 -30.78 -33.23 -40.16
CA GLN A 270 -30.45 -33.01 -41.56
C GLN A 270 -29.50 -34.08 -42.12
N ASN A 271 -28.46 -34.43 -41.36
CA ASN A 271 -27.51 -35.47 -41.76
C ASN A 271 -28.21 -36.84 -41.88
N GLU A 272 -29.09 -37.21 -40.94
CA GLU A 272 -29.85 -38.45 -41.01
C GLU A 272 -30.78 -38.50 -42.24
N LEU A 273 -31.42 -37.37 -42.58
CA LEU A 273 -32.23 -37.26 -43.79
C LEU A 273 -31.39 -37.40 -45.06
N LEU A 274 -30.20 -36.78 -45.09
CA LEU A 274 -29.26 -36.90 -46.21
C LEU A 274 -28.81 -38.35 -46.39
N GLU A 275 -28.47 -39.06 -45.32
CA GLU A 275 -28.11 -40.49 -45.37
C GLU A 275 -29.23 -41.33 -45.98
N LYS A 276 -30.48 -41.15 -45.51
CA LYS A 276 -31.66 -41.84 -46.07
C LYS A 276 -31.89 -41.55 -47.55
N LEU A 277 -31.58 -40.33 -48.01
CA LEU A 277 -31.67 -39.97 -49.42
C LEU A 277 -30.58 -40.64 -50.25
N ILE A 278 -29.35 -40.69 -49.74
CA ILE A 278 -28.22 -41.37 -50.39
C ILE A 278 -28.54 -42.86 -50.54
N GLU A 279 -29.02 -43.52 -49.48
CA GLU A 279 -29.41 -44.94 -49.51
C GLU A 279 -30.49 -45.27 -50.54
N ARG A 280 -31.43 -44.33 -50.79
CA ARG A 280 -32.47 -44.54 -51.81
C ARG A 280 -32.00 -44.30 -53.23
N LEU A 281 -30.90 -43.59 -53.42
CA LEU A 281 -30.31 -43.29 -54.72
C LEU A 281 -29.21 -44.27 -55.14
N SER A 282 -28.66 -45.05 -54.20
CA SER A 282 -27.71 -46.16 -54.47
C SER A 282 -28.43 -47.45 -54.80
#